data_AF-I3T245-F1
#
_entry.id   AF-I3T245-F1
#
_cell.length_a   1.000
_cell.length_b   1.000
_cell.length_c   1.000
_cell.angle_alpha   90.00
_cell.angle_beta   90.00
_cell.angle_gamma   90.00
#
_symmetry.space_group_name_H-M   'P 1'
#
loop_
_entity.id
_entity.type
_entity.pdbx_description
1 polymer ?
#
loop_
_entity_poly.entity_id
_entity_poly.type
_entity_poly.pdbx_seq_one_letter_code
_entity_poly.pdbx_strand_id
1 'polypeptide(L)'
;MQRDILDIHKGENCPQRIVTCEFCEFPLPAVDLAEHQEVCGNRTELCYLCNKYVRLRERFSHEARCNGVQDNTVGSSRNVREAERDEGPPRRRPRPQQNDFSTRRLLITIAITGIAVILGSIFLQKKAEPSDVH
;
A
#
# COMPACT_ATOMS: atom_id res chain seq x y z
N MET A 1 4.11 36.08 16.34
CA MET A 1 5.04 36.39 15.24
C MET A 1 6.21 35.39 15.17
N GLN A 2 7.14 35.28 16.13
CA GLN A 2 8.22 34.26 16.01
C GLN A 2 7.74 32.79 16.10
N ARG A 3 6.70 32.48 16.88
CA ARG A 3 6.18 31.10 17.00
C ARG A 3 5.55 30.61 15.69
N ASP A 4 4.77 31.47 15.05
CA ASP A 4 4.09 31.18 13.78
C ASP A 4 5.10 30.81 12.67
N ILE A 5 6.26 31.46 12.65
CA ILE A 5 7.35 31.17 11.69
C ILE A 5 7.97 29.79 11.95
N LEU A 6 8.15 29.40 13.22
CA LEU A 6 8.71 28.09 13.58
C LEU A 6 7.73 26.96 13.25
N ASP A 7 6.44 27.18 13.44
CA ASP A 7 5.40 26.20 13.15
C ASP A 7 5.27 25.96 11.64
N ILE A 8 5.29 27.03 10.83
CA ILE A 8 5.35 26.94 9.35
C ILE A 8 6.63 26.23 8.91
N HIS A 9 7.77 26.52 9.54
CA HIS A 9 9.01 25.82 9.20
C HIS A 9 8.89 24.32 9.47
N LYS A 10 8.47 23.91 10.67
CA LYS A 10 8.32 22.50 11.03
C LYS A 10 7.31 21.76 10.15
N GLY A 11 6.22 22.42 9.79
CA GLY A 11 5.17 21.83 8.96
C GLY A 11 5.57 21.67 7.49
N GLU A 12 6.17 22.70 6.89
CA GLU A 12 6.27 22.78 5.42
C GLU A 12 7.71 22.85 4.90
N ASN A 13 8.63 23.46 5.65
CA ASN A 13 9.97 23.80 5.14
C ASN A 13 11.08 22.91 5.72
N CYS A 14 10.83 22.24 6.84
CA CYS A 14 11.84 21.42 7.50
C CYS A 14 12.20 20.23 6.59
N PRO A 15 13.46 20.07 6.18
CA PRO A 15 13.89 18.96 5.31
C PRO A 15 13.85 17.61 6.04
N GLN A 16 13.90 17.64 7.38
CA GLN A 16 13.82 16.47 8.25
C GLN A 16 12.37 16.11 8.65
N ARG A 17 11.36 16.84 8.16
CA ARG A 17 9.97 16.48 8.43
C ARG A 17 9.68 15.11 7.82
N ILE A 18 8.87 14.32 8.52
CA ILE A 18 8.46 13.00 8.04
C ILE A 18 7.32 13.17 7.04
N VAL A 19 7.50 12.61 5.85
CA VAL A 19 6.52 12.56 4.76
C VAL A 19 6.44 11.12 4.25
N THR A 20 5.30 10.76 3.68
CA THR A 20 5.05 9.40 3.19
C THR A 20 5.24 9.31 1.69
N CYS A 21 5.88 8.23 1.22
CA CYS A 21 5.97 7.93 -0.21
C CYS A 21 4.58 7.66 -0.81
N GLU A 22 4.23 8.31 -1.91
CA GLU A 22 2.95 8.12 -2.61
C GLU A 22 2.76 6.72 -3.21
N PHE A 23 3.85 5.97 -3.43
CA PHE A 23 3.80 4.65 -4.06
C PHE A 23 3.74 3.50 -3.07
N CYS A 24 4.41 3.63 -1.91
CA CYS A 24 4.53 2.54 -0.93
C CYS A 24 4.13 2.93 0.50
N GLU A 25 3.70 4.18 0.71
CA GLU A 25 3.25 4.72 1.99
C GLU A 25 4.30 4.68 3.11
N PHE A 26 5.56 4.39 2.77
CA PHE A 26 6.65 4.33 3.74
C PHE A 26 6.99 5.76 4.24
N PRO A 27 7.09 5.98 5.57
CA PRO A 27 7.44 7.28 6.13
C PRO A 27 8.96 7.51 6.11
N LEU A 28 9.38 8.64 5.56
CA LEU A 28 10.79 9.03 5.46
C LEU A 28 10.96 10.57 5.58
N PRO A 29 12.19 11.04 5.86
CA PRO A 29 12.51 12.47 5.78
C PRO A 29 12.23 13.05 4.40
N ALA A 30 11.76 14.30 4.35
CA ALA A 30 11.46 14.99 3.09
C ALA A 30 12.67 15.14 2.17
N VAL A 31 13.88 15.23 2.73
CA VAL A 31 15.14 15.26 1.97
C VAL A 31 15.38 13.99 1.14
N ASP A 32 14.96 12.83 1.63
CA ASP A 32 15.21 11.54 0.99
C ASP A 32 14.05 11.10 0.08
N LEU A 33 12.91 11.80 0.13
CA LEU A 33 11.67 11.41 -0.54
C LEU A 33 11.83 11.33 -2.06
N ALA A 34 12.51 12.29 -2.69
CA ALA A 34 12.66 12.33 -4.14
C ALA A 34 13.49 11.15 -4.67
N GLU A 35 14.66 10.89 -4.06
CA GLU A 35 15.50 9.74 -4.42
C GLU A 35 14.75 8.43 -4.22
N HIS A 36 14.04 8.31 -3.10
CA HIS A 36 13.21 7.15 -2.83
C HIS A 36 12.10 6.98 -3.88
N GLN A 37 11.38 8.04 -4.26
CA GLN A 37 10.30 7.98 -5.25
C GLN A 37 10.78 7.59 -6.65
N GLU A 38 11.99 7.98 -7.05
CA GLU A 38 12.57 7.56 -8.32
C GLU A 38 12.83 6.05 -8.37
N VAL A 39 13.36 5.47 -7.29
CA VAL A 39 13.58 4.01 -7.23
C VAL A 39 12.26 3.26 -6.98
N CYS A 40 11.46 3.73 -6.04
CA CYS A 40 10.22 3.10 -5.61
C CYS A 40 9.16 3.13 -6.73
N GLY A 41 9.01 4.24 -7.44
CA GLY A 41 8.05 4.35 -8.54
C GLY A 41 8.34 3.43 -9.72
N ASN A 42 9.61 3.06 -9.93
CA ASN A 42 10.06 2.13 -10.96
C ASN A 42 9.86 0.66 -10.58
N ARG A 43 9.63 0.35 -9.30
CA ARG A 43 9.29 -1.01 -8.87
C ARG A 43 7.97 -1.43 -9.51
N THR A 44 7.92 -2.66 -9.99
CA THR A 44 6.72 -3.24 -10.61
C THR A 44 6.00 -4.19 -9.66
N GLU A 45 4.68 -4.26 -9.79
CA GLU A 45 3.81 -5.21 -9.12
C GLU A 45 2.95 -5.96 -10.15
N LEU A 46 2.55 -7.18 -9.82
CA LEU A 46 1.73 -8.00 -10.70
C LEU A 46 0.27 -7.58 -10.58
N CYS A 47 -0.34 -7.19 -11.69
CA CYS A 47 -1.79 -6.99 -11.74
C CYS A 47 -2.50 -8.34 -11.81
N TYR A 48 -3.31 -8.67 -10.80
CA TYR A 48 -4.03 -9.95 -10.73
C TYR A 48 -5.17 -10.10 -11.75
N LEU A 49 -5.61 -9.00 -12.36
CA LEU A 49 -6.67 -9.04 -13.38
C LEU A 49 -6.13 -9.47 -14.74
N CYS A 50 -4.97 -8.94 -15.13
CA CYS A 50 -4.42 -9.16 -16.48
C CYS A 50 -3.04 -9.83 -16.50
N ASN A 51 -2.50 -10.22 -15.34
CA ASN A 51 -1.20 -10.86 -15.13
C ASN A 51 0.00 -10.10 -15.73
N LYS A 52 -0.13 -8.79 -15.93
CA LYS A 52 0.98 -7.92 -16.37
C LYS A 52 1.69 -7.29 -15.18
N TYR A 53 3.01 -7.15 -15.29
CA TYR A 53 3.79 -6.35 -14.37
C TYR A 53 3.62 -4.87 -14.70
N VAL A 54 3.20 -4.09 -13.70
CA VAL A 54 2.88 -2.67 -13.83
C VAL A 54 3.75 -1.90 -12.86
N ARG A 55 4.37 -0.80 -13.30
CA ARG A 55 5.16 0.08 -12.42
C ARG A 55 4.24 0.76 -11.41
N LEU A 56 4.71 0.96 -10.18
CA LEU A 56 3.92 1.60 -9.14
C LEU A 56 3.46 3.01 -9.56
N ARG A 57 4.31 3.79 -10.24
CA ARG A 57 3.93 5.11 -10.79
C ARG A 57 2.79 5.04 -11.82
N GLU A 58 2.67 3.92 -12.52
CA GLU A 58 1.67 3.70 -13.57
C GLU A 58 0.45 2.90 -13.09
N ARG A 59 0.38 2.58 -11.79
CA ARG A 59 -0.67 1.71 -11.24
C ARG A 59 -2.07 2.30 -11.43
N PHE A 60 -2.26 3.58 -11.13
CA PHE A 60 -3.55 4.25 -11.26
C PHE A 60 -4.01 4.32 -12.73
N SER A 61 -3.11 4.65 -13.65
CA SER A 61 -3.44 4.71 -15.08
C SER A 61 -3.70 3.33 -15.67
N HIS A 62 -3.02 2.31 -15.18
CA HIS A 62 -3.29 0.92 -15.52
C HIS A 62 -4.66 0.48 -15.01
N GLU A 63 -4.99 0.73 -13.75
CA GLU A 63 -6.26 0.33 -13.13
C GLU A 63 -7.46 0.89 -13.89
N ALA A 64 -7.40 2.18 -14.28
CA ALA A 64 -8.45 2.82 -15.08
C ALA A 64 -8.63 2.22 -16.49
N ARG A 65 -7.60 1.56 -17.03
CA ARG A 65 -7.59 0.99 -18.40
C ARG A 65 -7.48 -0.53 -18.40
N CYS A 66 -7.56 -1.17 -17.23
CA CYS A 66 -7.30 -2.59 -17.11
C CYS A 66 -8.51 -3.37 -17.62
N ASN A 67 -8.37 -4.01 -18.78
CA ASN A 67 -9.46 -4.77 -19.39
C ASN A 67 -9.59 -6.20 -18.82
N GLY A 68 -8.79 -6.60 -17.82
CA GLY A 68 -8.79 -7.96 -17.26
C GLY A 68 -8.43 -9.09 -18.23
N VAL A 69 -8.12 -8.76 -19.49
CA VAL A 69 -7.70 -9.73 -20.49
C VAL A 69 -6.28 -10.17 -20.15
N GLN A 70 -6.17 -11.43 -19.72
CA GLN A 70 -4.90 -12.12 -19.59
C GLN A 70 -4.36 -12.32 -21.01
N ASP A 71 -3.33 -11.55 -21.35
CA ASP A 71 -2.61 -11.80 -22.58
C ASP A 71 -1.66 -12.97 -22.29
N ASN A 72 -2.07 -14.19 -22.70
CA ASN A 72 -1.21 -15.37 -22.64
C ASN A 72 -0.04 -15.27 -23.62
N THR A 73 -0.02 -14.22 -24.45
CA THR A 73 1.18 -13.85 -25.19
C THR A 73 2.19 -13.35 -24.18
N VAL A 74 3.14 -14.23 -23.82
CA VAL A 74 4.45 -13.86 -23.26
C VAL A 74 5.15 -13.00 -24.32
N GLY A 75 4.65 -11.80 -24.52
CA GLY A 75 5.19 -10.77 -25.39
C GLY A 75 6.32 -10.12 -24.61
N SER A 76 7.52 -10.61 -24.87
CA SER A 76 8.77 -9.89 -24.68
C SER A 76 8.64 -8.49 -25.32
N SER A 77 8.05 -7.53 -24.61
CA SER A 77 8.08 -6.12 -25.00
C SER A 77 9.40 -5.51 -24.51
N ARG A 78 10.50 -6.09 -24.99
CA ARG A 78 11.79 -5.43 -25.09
C ARG A 78 11.82 -4.74 -26.45
N ASN A 79 11.08 -3.66 -26.57
CA ASN A 79 11.29 -2.69 -27.64
C ASN A 79 11.32 -1.31 -27.00
N VAL A 80 12.48 -0.96 -26.44
CA VAL A 80 13.14 0.36 -26.57
C VAL A 80 14.57 0.22 -26.03
N ARG A 81 15.53 0.30 -26.97
CA ARG A 81 16.97 0.55 -26.86
C ARG A 81 17.89 -0.64 -26.58
N GLU A 82 18.44 -1.16 -27.68
CA GLU A 82 19.76 -1.82 -27.73
C GLU A 82 20.83 -0.86 -27.22
N ALA A 83 21.43 -1.21 -26.07
CA ALA A 83 22.80 -0.89 -25.74
C ALA A 83 23.34 -2.00 -24.81
N GLU A 84 24.20 -2.83 -25.40
CA GLU A 84 25.35 -3.52 -24.79
C GLU A 84 25.12 -4.59 -23.69
N ARG A 85 25.16 -5.86 -24.17
CA ARG A 85 26.02 -6.98 -23.73
C ARG A 85 26.44 -7.02 -22.23
N ASP A 86 25.87 -7.95 -21.47
CA ASP A 86 26.61 -9.07 -20.82
C ASP A 86 25.64 -10.13 -20.25
N GLU A 87 26.04 -11.40 -20.30
CA GLU A 87 25.27 -12.60 -19.92
C GLU A 87 25.18 -12.80 -18.39
N GLY A 88 24.02 -13.24 -17.90
CA GLY A 88 23.90 -13.85 -16.57
C GLY A 88 22.50 -14.43 -16.26
N PRO A 89 22.37 -15.69 -15.78
CA PRO A 89 21.11 -16.25 -15.28
C PRO A 89 21.17 -16.58 -13.75
N PRO A 90 20.05 -16.93 -13.06
CA PRO A 90 18.64 -16.66 -13.33
C PRO A 90 17.89 -15.96 -12.15
N ARG A 91 16.71 -15.42 -12.48
CA ARG A 91 15.50 -15.20 -11.65
C ARG A 91 15.70 -15.02 -10.13
N ARG A 92 15.76 -13.76 -9.68
CA ARG A 92 15.42 -13.45 -8.28
C ARG A 92 13.92 -13.65 -8.06
N ARG A 93 13.60 -14.56 -7.14
CA ARG A 93 12.25 -14.81 -6.61
C ARG A 93 11.61 -13.49 -6.12
N PRO A 94 10.31 -13.24 -6.35
CA PRO A 94 9.64 -12.11 -5.73
C PRO A 94 9.58 -12.31 -4.22
N ARG A 95 10.03 -11.30 -3.47
CA ARG A 95 9.87 -11.18 -2.03
C ARG A 95 8.37 -11.11 -1.69
N PRO A 96 7.85 -11.87 -0.71
CA PRO A 96 6.43 -11.79 -0.38
C PRO A 96 6.14 -10.45 0.30
N GLN A 97 5.43 -9.61 -0.46
CA GLN A 97 4.25 -8.84 -0.09
C GLN A 97 4.18 -8.31 1.35
N GLN A 98 4.58 -7.05 1.52
CA GLN A 98 4.51 -6.30 2.78
C GLN A 98 3.10 -5.73 3.01
N ASN A 99 2.39 -5.42 1.92
CA ASN A 99 1.10 -4.72 1.97
C ASN A 99 -0.11 -5.65 2.08
N ASP A 100 0.01 -6.96 1.80
CA ASP A 100 -1.04 -7.93 2.15
C ASP A 100 -1.20 -8.02 3.67
N PHE A 101 -0.11 -7.82 4.43
CA PHE A 101 -0.17 -7.87 5.89
C PHE A 101 -0.94 -6.69 6.48
N SER A 102 -0.86 -5.50 5.90
CA SER A 102 -1.54 -4.32 6.44
C SER A 102 -3.06 -4.43 6.27
N THR A 103 -3.53 -4.74 5.06
CA THR A 103 -4.98 -4.88 4.80
C THR A 103 -5.55 -6.10 5.51
N ARG A 104 -4.86 -7.25 5.53
CA ARG A 104 -5.31 -8.41 6.31
C ARG A 104 -5.33 -8.14 7.81
N ARG A 105 -4.31 -7.47 8.37
CA ARG A 105 -4.31 -7.08 9.80
C ARG A 105 -5.43 -6.09 10.11
N LEU A 106 -5.70 -5.13 9.23
CA LEU A 106 -6.79 -4.18 9.40
C LEU A 106 -8.15 -4.88 9.37
N LEU A 107 -8.38 -5.77 8.40
CA LEU A 107 -9.61 -6.57 8.30
C LEU A 107 -9.79 -7.49 9.52
N ILE A 108 -8.73 -8.16 9.98
CA ILE A 108 -8.75 -8.98 11.20
C ILE A 108 -9.08 -8.12 12.42
N THR A 109 -8.51 -6.92 12.52
CA THR A 109 -8.76 -6.02 13.65
C THR A 109 -10.21 -5.54 13.66
N ILE A 110 -10.75 -5.14 12.51
CA ILE A 110 -12.16 -4.73 12.35
C ILE A 110 -13.10 -5.90 12.70
N ALA A 111 -12.78 -7.12 12.28
CA ALA A 111 -13.58 -8.30 12.60
C ALA A 111 -13.58 -8.61 14.10
N ILE A 112 -12.42 -8.57 14.76
CA ILE A 112 -12.31 -8.83 16.21
C ILE A 112 -13.05 -7.77 17.02
N THR A 113 -12.88 -6.49 16.69
CA THR A 113 -13.57 -5.40 17.40
C THR A 113 -15.08 -5.47 17.19
N GLY A 114 -15.56 -5.80 15.98
CA GLY A 114 -16.98 -6.01 15.70
C GLY A 114 -17.58 -7.17 16.50
N ILE A 115 -16.90 -8.33 16.55
CA ILE A 115 -17.36 -9.51 17.30
C ILE A 115 -17.44 -9.21 18.80
N ALA A 116 -16.46 -8.51 19.37
CA ALA A 116 -16.46 -8.15 20.79
C ALA A 116 -17.64 -7.23 21.16
N VAL A 117 -17.99 -6.27 20.30
CA VAL A 117 -19.13 -5.36 20.52
C VAL A 117 -20.46 -6.11 20.42
N ILE A 118 -20.60 -7.02 19.45
CA ILE A 118 -21.83 -7.84 19.28
C ILE A 118 -22.02 -8.79 20.47
N LEU A 119 -20.96 -9.48 20.92
CA LEU A 119 -21.06 -10.37 22.07
C LEU A 119 -21.33 -9.59 23.36
N GLY A 120 -20.70 -8.43 23.55
CA GLY A 120 -20.93 -7.56 24.71
C GLY A 120 -22.37 -7.04 24.80
N SER A 121 -22.95 -6.61 23.68
CA SER A 121 -24.34 -6.13 23.65
C SER A 121 -25.36 -7.24 23.92
N ILE A 122 -25.13 -8.45 23.40
CA ILE A 122 -25.98 -9.63 23.69
C ILE A 122 -25.89 -10.03 25.18
N PHE A 123 -24.69 -9.99 25.78
CA PHE A 123 -24.50 -10.33 27.19
C PHE A 123 -25.16 -9.32 28.13
N LEU A 124 -25.22 -8.04 27.73
CA LEU A 124 -25.92 -6.98 28.47
C LEU A 124 -27.44 -7.07 28.28
N GLN A 125 -27.92 -7.38 27.08
CA GLN A 125 -29.35 -7.64 26.83
C GLN A 125 -29.85 -8.85 27.63
N LYS A 126 -29.04 -9.89 27.79
CA LYS A 126 -29.40 -11.07 28.60
C LYS A 126 -29.45 -10.80 30.11
N LYS A 127 -28.98 -9.62 30.57
CA LYS A 127 -29.01 -9.22 31.99
C LYS A 127 -30.17 -8.27 32.32
N ALA A 128 -30.95 -7.85 31.33
CA ALA A 128 -32.17 -7.06 31.50
C ALA A 128 -33.37 -7.90 31.04
N GLU A 129 -34.45 -7.90 31.82
CA GLU A 129 -35.66 -8.72 31.76
C GLU A 129 -35.58 -10.12 32.43
N PRO A 130 -36.56 -10.50 33.28
CA PRO A 130 -36.88 -9.88 34.58
C PRO A 130 -37.02 -10.94 35.70
N SER A 131 -36.48 -10.69 36.90
CA SER A 131 -36.82 -11.51 38.07
C SER A 131 -38.21 -11.12 38.59
N ASP A 132 -39.15 -11.95 38.16
CA ASP A 132 -40.26 -12.55 38.89
C ASP A 132 -41.39 -11.70 39.51
N VAL A 133 -42.58 -12.23 39.24
CA VAL A 133 -43.89 -11.90 39.73
C VAL A 133 -44.04 -12.46 41.14
N HIS A 134 -44.24 -11.60 42.15
CA HIS A 134 -45.18 -11.82 43.26
C HIS A 134 -45.46 -10.52 44.01
#